data_AF-A0A0C3E945-F1
#
_entry.id   AF-A0A0C3E945-F1
#
_cell.length_a   1.000
_cell.length_b   1.000
_cell.length_c   1.000
_cell.angle_alpha   90.00
_cell.angle_beta   90.00
_cell.angle_gamma   90.00
#
_symmetry.space_group_name_H-M   'P 1'
#
loop_
_entity.id
_entity.type
_entity.pdbx_description
1 polymer ?
#
loop_
_entity_poly.entity_id
_entity_poly.type
_entity_poly.pdbx_seq_one_letter_code
_entity_poly.pdbx_strand_id
1 'polypeptide(L)' 'MDSVISQLKKDFYAHLRALQTPKLPQVTSTLNVLSDEEIQELESAWIELTVWKRNQTH' A
#
# COMPACT_ATOMS: atom_id res chain seq x y z
N MET A 1 12.27 -3.93 -14.18
CA MET A 1 10.95 -3.75 -13.54
C MET A 1 11.03 -3.96 -12.02
N ASP A 2 11.91 -4.85 -11.56
CA ASP A 2 12.04 -5.28 -10.16
C ASP A 2 12.37 -4.16 -9.17
N SER A 3 13.17 -3.16 -9.59
CA SER A 3 13.47 -1.98 -8.76
C SER A 3 12.24 -1.10 -8.53
N VAL A 4 11.37 -0.95 -9.54
CA VAL A 4 10.13 -0.17 -9.44
C VAL A 4 9.14 -0.86 -8.51
N ILE A 5 9.00 -2.18 -8.63
CA ILE A 5 8.15 -3.00 -7.75
C ILE A 5 8.64 -2.90 -6.30
N SER A 6 9.95 -3.00 -6.07
CA SER A 6 10.53 -2.89 -4.72
C SER A 6 10.31 -1.51 -4.08
N GLN A 7 10.37 -0.44 -4.87
CA GLN A 7 10.02 0.90 -4.40
C GLN A 7 8.53 1.03 -4.10
N LEU A 8 7.67 0.47 -4.93
CA LEU A 8 6.22 0.47 -4.74
C LEU A 8 5.82 -0.24 -3.44
N LYS A 9 6.40 -1.42 -3.16
CA LYS A 9 6.22 -2.12 -1.88
C LYS A 9 6.57 -1.24 -0.69
N LYS A 10 7.75 -0.59 -0.76
CA LYS A 10 8.22 0.28 0.31
C LYS A 10 7.29 1.48 0.53
N ASP A 11 6.77 2.06 -0.55
CA ASP A 11 5.82 3.18 -0.50
C ASP A 11 4.47 2.75 0.10
N PHE A 12 3.98 1.56 -0.29
CA PHE A 12 2.77 0.96 0.24
C PHE A 12 2.84 0.78 1.77
N TYR A 13 3.89 0.15 2.27
CA TYR A 13 4.08 0.00 3.72
C TYR A 13 4.35 1.33 4.44
N ALA A 14 4.97 2.31 3.78
CA ALA A 14 5.13 3.65 4.35
C ALA A 14 3.77 4.36 4.49
N HIS A 15 2.89 4.24 3.49
CA HIS A 15 1.52 4.74 3.55
C HIS A 15 0.72 4.06 4.65
N LEU A 16 0.84 2.73 4.77
CA LEU A 16 0.16 1.95 5.80
C LEU A 16 0.57 2.40 7.21
N ARG A 17 1.87 2.60 7.45
CA ARG A 17 2.38 3.12 8.73
C ARG A 17 1.97 4.58 8.98
N ALA A 18 1.92 5.41 7.94
CA ALA A 18 1.47 6.79 8.03
C ALA A 18 -0.03 6.88 8.42
N LEU A 19 -0.84 5.91 7.97
CA LEU A 19 -2.24 5.78 8.35
C LEU A 19 -2.42 5.17 9.74
N GLN A 20 -1.47 4.38 10.22
CA GLN A 20 -1.45 3.87 11.60
C GLN A 20 -0.90 4.87 12.61
N THR A 21 -0.30 5.99 12.18
CA THR A 21 0.28 6.96 13.11
C THR A 21 -0.86 7.71 13.83
N PRO A 22 -0.87 7.72 15.16
CA PRO A 22 -2.00 8.21 15.94
C PRO A 22 -2.03 9.74 15.94
N LYS A 23 -2.57 10.34 14.87
CA LYS A 23 -2.83 11.79 14.84
C LYS A 23 -4.22 12.15 15.36
N LEU A 24 -5.18 11.23 15.45
CA LEU A 24 -6.51 11.49 16.00
C LEU A 24 -7.01 10.35 16.90
N PRO A 25 -7.68 10.61 18.04
CA PRO A 25 -8.11 9.58 19.00
C PRO A 25 -9.26 8.68 18.55
N GLN A 26 -9.80 8.83 17.33
CA GLN A 26 -11.13 8.30 17.01
C GLN A 26 -11.27 7.54 15.69
N VAL A 27 -10.17 7.29 14.98
CA VAL A 27 -10.21 6.40 13.83
C VAL A 27 -9.23 5.29 14.12
N THR A 28 -9.72 4.21 14.73
CA THR A 28 -9.07 2.90 14.62
C THR A 28 -8.94 2.66 13.12
N SER A 29 -7.75 2.92 12.56
CA SER A 29 -7.50 2.74 11.14
C SER A 29 -8.00 1.34 10.78
N THR A 30 -8.95 1.24 9.87
CA THR A 30 -9.53 -0.03 9.40
C THR A 30 -8.47 -1.00 8.88
N LEU A 31 -7.26 -0.48 8.62
CA LEU A 31 -6.04 -1.25 8.35
C LEU A 31 -5.57 -2.13 9.51
N ASN A 32 -5.90 -1.83 10.78
CA ASN A 32 -5.63 -2.72 11.91
C ASN A 32 -6.59 -3.93 11.96
N VAL A 33 -7.62 -3.93 11.12
CA VAL A 33 -8.54 -5.07 10.95
C VAL A 33 -8.07 -6.00 9.84
N LEU A 34 -7.25 -5.50 8.90
CA LEU A 34 -6.75 -6.31 7.79
C LEU A 34 -5.71 -7.30 8.29
N SER A 35 -5.89 -8.56 7.91
CA SER A 35 -4.91 -9.61 8.19
C SER A 35 -3.69 -9.49 7.28
N ASP A 36 -2.55 -10.09 7.66
CA ASP A 36 -1.32 -10.08 6.83
C ASP A 36 -1.59 -10.55 5.38
N GLU A 37 -2.46 -11.54 5.21
CA GLU A 37 -2.91 -12.03 3.90
C GLU A 37 -3.64 -10.96 3.09
N GLU A 38 -4.57 -10.23 3.70
CA GLU A 38 -5.30 -9.15 3.02
C GLU A 38 -4.36 -7.99 2.65
N ILE A 39 -3.39 -7.66 3.52
CA ILE A 39 -2.37 -6.66 3.23
C ILE A 39 -1.50 -7.09 2.04
N GLN A 40 -1.19 -8.38 1.93
CA GLN A 40 -0.39 -8.92 0.83
C GLN A 40 -1.17 -8.92 -0.50
N GLU A 41 -2.47 -9.20 -0.47
CA GLU A 41 -3.33 -9.06 -1.65
C GLU A 41 -3.46 -7.59 -2.07
N LEU A 42 -3.64 -6.68 -1.10
CA LEU A 42 -3.70 -5.24 -1.35
C LEU A 42 -2.38 -4.71 -1.92
N GLU A 43 -1.24 -5.18 -1.41
CA GLU A 43 0.09 -4.86 -1.94
C GLU A 43 0.17 -5.24 -3.42
N SER A 44 -0.21 -6.48 -3.75
CA SER A 44 -0.13 -7.01 -5.12
C SER A 44 -1.03 -6.20 -6.06
N ALA A 45 -2.30 -5.98 -5.68
CA ALA A 45 -3.25 -5.18 -6.45
C ALA A 45 -2.78 -3.73 -6.63
N TRP A 46 -2.20 -3.12 -5.59
CA TRP A 46 -1.71 -1.74 -5.65
C TRP A 46 -0.49 -1.59 -6.56
N ILE A 47 0.43 -2.57 -6.53
CA ILE A 47 1.58 -2.61 -7.45
C ILE A 47 1.10 -2.78 -8.88
N GLU A 48 0.22 -3.74 -9.14
CA GLU A 48 -0.33 -3.99 -10.47
C GLU A 48 -1.04 -2.75 -11.02
N LEU A 49 -1.91 -2.12 -10.22
CA LEU A 49 -2.60 -0.89 -10.59
C LEU A 49 -1.61 0.25 -10.91
N THR A 50 -0.56 0.40 -10.09
CA THR A 50 0.42 1.47 -10.27
C THR A 50 1.32 1.24 -11.48
N VAL A 51 1.73 0.00 -11.72
CA VAL A 51 2.47 -0.39 -12.93
C VAL A 51 1.60 -0.18 -14.16
N TRP A 52 0.34 -0.65 -14.12
CA TRP A 52 -0.62 -0.45 -15.19
C TRP A 52 -0.83 1.04 -15.49
N LYS A 53 -1.05 1.88 -14.47
CA LYS A 53 -1.22 3.32 -14.63
C LYS A 53 0.02 3.97 -15.24
N ARG A 54 1.23 3.59 -14.82
CA ARG A 54 2.47 4.05 -15.45
C ARG A 54 2.55 3.64 -16.91
N ASN A 55 2.14 2.42 -17.22
CA ASN A 55 2.12 1.89 -18.58
C ASN A 55 1.04 2.52 -19.47
N GLN A 56 0.00 3.14 -18.89
CA GLN A 56 -1.04 3.90 -19.60
C GLN A 56 -0.65 5.36 -19.85
N THR A 57 0.33 5.90 -19.14
CA THR A 57 0.75 7.31 -19.26
C THR A 57 1.89 7.49 -20.29
N HIS A 58 2.06 6.54 -21.20
CA HIS A 58 3.23 6.43 -22.08
C HIS A 58 2.83 6.30 -23.55
#